data_AF-A0A410UYB7-F1
#
_entry.id   AF-A0A410UYB7-F1
#
_cell.length_a   1.000
_cell.length_b   1.000
_cell.length_c   1.000
_cell.angle_alpha   90.00
_cell.angle_beta   90.00
_cell.angle_gamma   90.00
#
_symmetry.space_group_name_H-M   'P 1'
#
loop_
_entity.id
_entity.type
_entity.pdbx_description
1 polymer ?
#
loop_
_entity_poly.entity_id
_entity_poly.type
_entity_poly.pdbx_seq_one_letter_code
_entity_poly.pdbx_strand_id
1 'polypeptide(L)'
;MNVAAKISDLEEDSVFRRDISDHRDVIKGELAQRGEWIVANIATTSPWPIVAQKVRWRGVDIWIMPVMKDFFPAVAMMVPSGKARHECEELVMRFISTLSWVEERGYAVEGGGLGGGSLPSPMGRDKQRGFMICDEFDLSYFPEVTAEKAMLALALMREGRSLNHVGYAFLSFYKVLETAFPRDEKRIAWIAGAIADLEGFGVKEAIDGIKAQGFLTAEEVGTHLFKSGRCAMAHGARKPIVDPDIPGDLRRLGSELPIVRALAIRAIEQVFGVETRGTNFRKHLYELAGFKKILGPEIVKFMQEGKPLSGDPVVDVPDISVRIRRKGAYGPLEGLRCKRLGHSGSLVQMHFESLQGDVTFRFLLDFGQERIVFDVFKDIGVRDTGSADSAERVHEVRRFEQDYFGNGQLHIVEADTGELIGRKDAFIPMNMYLDGAGAKAELAHWKALAGQRRRRDEEFARQMERDAMGYQMEVTLGGSN
;
A
#
# COMPACT_ATOMS: atom_id res chain seq x y z
N MET A 1 -9.89 41.24 37.70
CA MET A 1 -11.03 40.52 37.10
C MET A 1 -10.53 39.93 35.79
N ASN A 2 -10.09 38.69 35.80
CA ASN A 2 -9.68 37.94 34.61
C ASN A 2 -10.01 36.48 34.90
N VAL A 3 -11.17 36.06 34.42
CA VAL A 3 -11.69 34.71 34.56
C VAL A 3 -10.99 33.89 33.48
N ALA A 4 -9.97 33.13 33.88
CA ALA A 4 -9.45 32.04 33.07
C ALA A 4 -10.58 31.03 32.91
N ALA A 5 -11.18 30.98 31.72
CA ALA A 5 -12.13 29.94 31.36
C ALA A 5 -11.41 28.60 31.49
N LYS A 6 -11.89 27.76 32.42
CA LYS A 6 -11.62 26.32 32.40
C LYS A 6 -12.05 25.83 31.01
N ILE A 7 -11.09 25.30 30.26
CA ILE A 7 -11.37 24.42 29.13
C ILE A 7 -11.98 23.17 29.76
N SER A 8 -13.30 23.20 29.93
CA SER A 8 -14.09 22.07 30.38
C SER A 8 -14.19 21.08 29.23
N ASP A 9 -13.72 19.86 29.46
CA ASP A 9 -14.35 18.61 29.04
C ASP A 9 -15.03 18.64 27.67
N LEU A 10 -14.28 19.04 26.64
CA LEU A 10 -14.50 18.48 25.32
C LEU A 10 -13.92 17.08 25.40
N GLU A 11 -14.80 16.09 25.59
CA GLU A 11 -14.52 14.73 25.17
C GLU A 11 -14.16 14.81 23.67
N GLU A 12 -12.86 14.98 23.41
CA GLU A 12 -12.26 14.69 22.13
C GLU A 12 -12.46 13.19 21.90
N ASP A 13 -13.61 12.83 21.33
CA ASP A 13 -13.77 11.65 20.50
C ASP A 13 -12.81 11.82 19.31
N SER A 14 -11.53 11.66 19.60
CA SER A 14 -10.46 11.78 18.63
C SER A 14 -10.61 10.54 17.73
N VAL A 15 -11.17 10.78 16.55
CA VAL A 15 -11.26 9.85 15.41
C VAL A 15 -9.88 9.25 15.04
N PHE A 16 -8.79 9.73 15.66
CA PHE A 16 -7.41 9.32 15.46
C PHE A 16 -6.76 8.57 16.63
N ARG A 17 -7.45 8.32 17.77
CA ARG A 17 -6.89 7.46 18.83
C ARG A 17 -7.08 6.01 18.46
N ARG A 18 -6.17 5.49 17.65
CA ARG A 18 -6.07 4.04 17.44
C ARG A 18 -5.35 3.45 18.64
N ASP A 19 -6.07 2.64 19.41
CA ASP A 19 -5.51 2.03 20.62
C ASP A 19 -4.52 0.91 20.24
N ILE A 20 -3.37 0.90 20.90
CA ILE A 20 -2.35 -0.11 20.68
C ILE A 20 -2.78 -1.37 21.42
N SER A 21 -2.92 -2.48 20.70
CA SER A 21 -3.41 -3.72 21.29
C SER A 21 -2.43 -4.29 22.32
N ASP A 22 -3.01 -4.98 23.31
CA ASP A 22 -2.25 -5.82 24.22
C ASP A 22 -1.74 -7.08 23.48
N HIS A 23 -0.59 -7.62 23.91
CA HIS A 23 0.01 -8.80 23.30
C HIS A 23 -0.96 -10.00 23.20
N ARG A 24 -1.81 -10.19 24.22
CA ARG A 24 -2.80 -11.27 24.27
C ARG A 24 -3.90 -11.10 23.23
N ASP A 25 -4.14 -9.88 22.77
CA ASP A 25 -5.13 -9.60 21.74
C ASP A 25 -4.61 -9.86 20.33
N VAL A 26 -3.29 -9.79 20.15
CA VAL A 26 -2.61 -10.04 18.88
C VAL A 26 -2.34 -11.53 18.68
N ILE A 27 -1.86 -12.25 19.71
CA ILE A 27 -1.56 -13.69 19.60
C ILE A 27 -2.84 -14.51 19.75
N LYS A 28 -3.61 -14.58 18.65
CA LYS A 28 -4.84 -15.37 18.49
C LYS A 28 -4.81 -16.17 17.19
N GLY A 29 -5.67 -17.17 17.05
CA GLY A 29 -5.80 -17.97 15.82
C GLY A 29 -4.49 -18.67 15.44
N GLU A 30 -4.03 -18.50 14.19
CA GLU A 30 -2.78 -19.10 13.70
C GLU A 30 -1.54 -18.66 14.48
N LEU A 31 -1.47 -17.40 14.94
CA LEU A 31 -0.36 -16.91 15.76
C LEU A 31 -0.29 -17.60 17.14
N ALA A 32 -1.41 -18.15 17.62
CA ALA A 32 -1.46 -18.93 18.86
C ALA A 32 -1.14 -20.42 18.67
N GLN A 33 -0.91 -20.87 17.43
CA GLN A 33 -0.54 -22.25 17.15
C GLN A 33 0.87 -22.54 17.69
N ARG A 34 0.99 -23.64 18.45
CA ARG A 34 2.28 -24.12 18.91
C ARG A 34 3.09 -24.67 17.74
N GLY A 35 4.34 -24.25 17.64
CA GLY A 35 5.27 -24.67 16.60
C GLY A 35 6.64 -24.07 16.85
N GLU A 36 7.60 -24.34 15.97
CA GLU A 36 8.88 -23.64 16.02
C GLU A 36 8.74 -22.29 15.33
N TRP A 37 8.71 -21.21 16.11
CA TRP A 37 8.63 -19.85 15.60
C TRP A 37 9.99 -19.17 15.57
N ILE A 38 10.20 -18.38 14.53
CA ILE A 38 11.28 -17.41 14.38
C ILE A 38 10.67 -16.02 14.49
N VAL A 39 11.28 -15.14 15.29
CA VAL A 39 10.79 -13.79 15.54
C VAL A 39 11.93 -12.78 15.40
N ALA A 40 11.78 -11.85 14.47
CA ALA A 40 12.67 -10.69 14.29
C ALA A 40 12.04 -9.46 14.94
N ASN A 41 12.60 -9.00 16.06
CA ASN A 41 12.11 -7.81 16.76
C ASN A 41 12.55 -6.55 16.01
N ILE A 42 11.62 -5.65 15.71
CA ILE A 42 11.89 -4.47 14.88
C ILE A 42 11.95 -3.21 15.72
N ALA A 43 13.00 -2.41 15.53
CA ALA A 43 13.15 -1.11 16.16
C ALA A 43 11.99 -0.17 15.78
N THR A 44 11.45 0.56 16.76
CA THR A 44 10.28 1.44 16.56
C THR A 44 10.65 2.85 16.06
N THR A 45 11.71 2.98 15.25
CA THR A 45 12.18 4.25 14.69
C THR A 45 11.53 4.60 13.35
N SER A 46 10.78 3.66 12.77
CA SER A 46 10.02 3.81 11.51
C SER A 46 8.54 3.50 11.75
N PRO A 47 7.62 4.02 10.91
CA PRO A 47 6.21 3.66 10.98
C PRO A 47 6.00 2.15 10.91
N TRP A 48 5.15 1.63 11.79
CA TRP A 48 4.83 0.20 11.84
C TRP A 48 3.32 -0.05 12.02
N PRO A 49 2.77 -1.15 11.47
CA PRO A 49 1.36 -1.49 11.58
C PRO A 49 0.85 -1.65 13.01
N ILE A 50 -0.41 -1.31 13.23
CA ILE A 50 -1.16 -1.61 14.46
C ILE A 50 -2.06 -2.85 14.32
N VAL A 51 -2.19 -3.38 13.10
CA VAL A 51 -2.91 -4.63 12.81
C VAL A 51 -1.92 -5.68 12.31
N ALA A 52 -2.08 -6.91 12.79
CA ALA A 52 -1.31 -8.05 12.31
C ALA A 52 -1.63 -8.34 10.85
N GLN A 53 -0.61 -8.58 10.04
CA GLN A 53 -0.78 -8.95 8.63
C GLN A 53 -0.08 -10.27 8.34
N LYS A 54 -0.81 -11.17 7.68
CA LYS A 54 -0.27 -12.39 7.12
C LYS A 54 0.10 -12.16 5.66
N VAL A 55 1.32 -12.52 5.28
CA VAL A 55 1.84 -12.34 3.92
C VAL A 55 2.37 -13.68 3.43
N ARG A 56 1.82 -14.17 2.32
CA ARG A 56 2.40 -15.31 1.59
C ARG A 56 3.56 -14.79 0.75
N TRP A 57 4.79 -15.20 1.06
CA TRP A 57 5.97 -14.77 0.31
C TRP A 57 6.89 -15.96 0.08
N ARG A 58 7.31 -16.20 -1.17
CA ARG A 58 8.13 -17.38 -1.55
C ARG A 58 7.58 -18.71 -1.04
N GLY A 59 6.25 -18.86 -1.09
CA GLY A 59 5.58 -20.10 -0.70
C GLY A 59 5.57 -20.38 0.80
N VAL A 60 5.84 -19.40 1.66
CA VAL A 60 5.67 -19.51 3.12
C VAL A 60 4.83 -18.36 3.67
N ASP A 61 4.24 -18.58 4.84
CA ASP A 61 3.44 -17.57 5.54
C ASP A 61 4.32 -16.81 6.53
N ILE A 62 4.43 -15.50 6.34
CA ILE A 62 5.16 -14.59 7.21
C ILE A 62 4.17 -13.62 7.84
N TRP A 63 4.32 -13.39 9.13
CA TRP A 63 3.49 -12.48 9.91
C TRP A 63 4.24 -11.19 10.20
N ILE A 64 3.64 -10.06 9.85
CA ILE A 64 3.99 -8.76 10.40
C ILE A 64 3.18 -8.60 11.68
N MET A 65 3.84 -8.75 12.83
CA MET A 65 3.25 -8.52 14.13
C MET A 65 3.20 -7.02 14.41
N PRO A 66 2.05 -6.48 14.84
CA PRO A 66 1.85 -5.05 15.00
C PRO A 66 2.64 -4.49 16.18
N VAL A 67 2.61 -3.17 16.33
CA VAL A 67 3.01 -2.52 17.59
C VAL A 67 2.09 -3.02 18.71
N MET A 68 2.68 -3.43 19.82
CA MET A 68 2.00 -3.92 21.02
C MET A 68 2.45 -3.15 22.25
N LYS A 69 1.62 -3.11 23.29
CA LYS A 69 2.05 -2.65 24.62
C LYS A 69 3.16 -3.56 25.14
N ASP A 70 4.21 -2.96 25.70
CA ASP A 70 5.34 -3.64 26.39
C ASP A 70 6.18 -4.62 25.56
N PHE A 71 5.93 -4.73 24.25
CA PHE A 71 6.68 -5.61 23.35
C PHE A 71 7.18 -4.82 22.13
N PHE A 72 8.24 -5.33 21.51
CA PHE A 72 8.63 -4.86 20.19
C PHE A 72 7.62 -5.35 19.13
N PRO A 73 7.33 -4.54 18.08
CA PRO A 73 6.76 -5.10 16.87
C PRO A 73 7.75 -6.10 16.26
N ALA A 74 7.25 -7.02 15.43
CA ALA A 74 8.10 -8.07 14.91
C ALA A 74 7.70 -8.55 13.51
N VAL A 75 8.62 -9.22 12.84
CA VAL A 75 8.31 -10.14 11.75
C VAL A 75 8.49 -11.56 12.27
N ALA A 76 7.45 -12.37 12.16
CA ALA A 76 7.44 -13.74 12.67
C ALA A 76 7.12 -14.75 11.57
N MET A 77 7.65 -15.96 11.71
CA MET A 77 7.37 -17.06 10.81
C MET A 77 7.45 -18.38 11.59
N MET A 78 6.48 -19.27 11.37
CA MET A 78 6.58 -20.65 11.84
C MET A 78 7.43 -21.44 10.86
N VAL A 79 8.42 -22.18 11.35
CA VAL A 79 9.29 -23.04 10.53
C VAL A 79 8.43 -24.14 9.89
N PRO A 80 8.34 -24.18 8.55
CA PRO A 80 7.60 -25.24 7.88
C PRO A 80 8.24 -26.60 8.09
N SER A 81 7.42 -27.65 8.12
CA SER A 81 7.91 -29.03 8.23
C SER A 81 8.93 -29.33 7.11
N GLY A 82 10.06 -29.94 7.49
CA GLY A 82 11.14 -30.31 6.57
C GLY A 82 12.10 -29.17 6.18
N LYS A 83 11.92 -27.95 6.67
CA LYS A 83 12.89 -26.86 6.50
C LYS A 83 13.81 -26.72 7.71
N ALA A 84 15.05 -26.34 7.47
CA ALA A 84 15.99 -26.05 8.54
C ALA A 84 15.75 -24.63 9.10
N ARG A 85 15.86 -24.47 10.42
CA ARG A 85 15.66 -23.18 11.11
C ARG A 85 16.49 -22.04 10.51
N HIS A 86 17.79 -22.28 10.23
CA HIS A 86 18.69 -21.24 9.71
C HIS A 86 18.28 -20.72 8.31
N GLU A 87 17.76 -21.59 7.43
CA GLU A 87 17.24 -21.18 6.12
C GLU A 87 16.02 -20.26 6.28
N CYS A 88 15.19 -20.59 7.25
CA CYS A 88 14.02 -19.81 7.62
C CYS A 88 14.40 -18.46 8.25
N GLU A 89 15.44 -18.44 9.07
CA GLU A 89 16.03 -17.22 9.64
C GLU A 89 16.53 -16.27 8.55
N GLU A 90 17.28 -16.78 7.57
CA GLU A 90 17.68 -16.02 6.39
C GLU A 90 16.49 -15.46 5.62
N LEU A 91 15.43 -16.27 5.46
CA LEU A 91 14.21 -15.87 4.76
C LEU A 91 13.49 -14.72 5.45
N VAL A 92 13.38 -14.75 6.79
CA VAL A 92 12.84 -13.62 7.57
C VAL A 92 13.68 -12.36 7.36
N MET A 93 15.01 -12.48 7.39
CA MET A 93 15.88 -11.32 7.17
C MET A 93 15.76 -10.76 5.75
N ARG A 94 15.63 -11.61 4.73
CA ARG A 94 15.41 -11.19 3.35
C ARG A 94 14.04 -10.51 3.18
N PHE A 95 13.00 -11.01 3.85
CA PHE A 95 11.69 -10.36 3.87
C PHE A 95 11.77 -8.93 4.41
N ILE A 96 12.46 -8.73 5.54
CA ILE A 96 12.63 -7.40 6.15
C ILE A 96 13.45 -6.47 5.25
N SER A 97 14.44 -6.99 4.52
CA SER A 97 15.19 -6.22 3.51
C SER A 97 14.31 -5.76 2.35
N THR A 98 13.46 -6.64 1.81
CA THR A 98 12.48 -6.28 0.78
C THR A 98 11.45 -5.28 1.32
N LEU A 99 10.97 -5.46 2.54
CA LEU A 99 10.05 -4.53 3.20
C LEU A 99 10.69 -3.13 3.38
N SER A 100 11.94 -3.09 3.85
CA SER A 100 12.73 -1.86 3.96
C SER A 100 12.90 -1.16 2.62
N TRP A 101 13.07 -1.94 1.55
CA TRP A 101 13.17 -1.41 0.20
C TRP A 101 11.87 -0.76 -0.28
N VAL A 102 10.76 -1.49 -0.18
CA VAL A 102 9.42 -1.06 -0.65
C VAL A 102 8.88 0.12 0.15
N GLU A 103 9.06 0.12 1.48
CA GLU A 103 8.59 1.21 2.35
C GLU A 103 9.57 2.39 2.39
N GLU A 104 10.75 2.26 1.78
CA GLU A 104 11.80 3.28 1.79
C GLU A 104 12.25 3.68 3.21
N ARG A 105 12.18 2.74 4.16
CA ARG A 105 12.50 2.94 5.59
C ARG A 105 13.61 2.01 6.07
N GLY A 106 14.26 2.39 7.17
CA GLY A 106 15.14 1.51 7.93
C GLY A 106 14.34 0.67 8.91
N TYR A 107 14.45 -0.65 8.82
CA TYR A 107 13.93 -1.59 9.82
C TYR A 107 15.11 -2.32 10.46
N ALA A 108 15.53 -1.83 11.63
CA ALA A 108 16.60 -2.44 12.40
C ALA A 108 16.04 -3.65 13.18
N VAL A 109 16.81 -4.74 13.23
CA VAL A 109 16.47 -5.90 14.05
C VAL A 109 17.18 -5.77 15.39
N GLU A 110 16.39 -5.70 16.46
CA GLU A 110 16.85 -5.43 17.83
C GLU A 110 17.39 -6.69 18.52
N GLY A 111 18.26 -6.48 19.52
CA GLY A 111 18.70 -7.56 20.42
C GLY A 111 19.68 -8.57 19.83
N GLY A 112 20.37 -8.22 18.74
CA GLY A 112 21.46 -9.03 18.18
C GLY A 112 21.04 -10.20 17.30
N GLY A 113 19.76 -10.34 16.97
CA GLY A 113 19.33 -11.35 15.99
C GLY A 113 17.87 -11.77 16.08
N LEU A 114 17.64 -13.03 15.73
CA LEU A 114 16.32 -13.66 15.66
C LEU A 114 16.08 -14.47 16.92
N GLY A 115 14.90 -14.31 17.52
CA GLY A 115 14.43 -15.09 18.65
C GLY A 115 13.31 -16.04 18.26
N GLY A 116 12.47 -16.37 19.24
CA GLY A 116 11.28 -17.19 19.07
C GLY A 116 11.28 -18.43 19.97
N GLY A 117 10.45 -19.41 19.65
CA GLY A 117 10.22 -20.58 20.51
C GLY A 117 8.92 -21.28 20.12
N SER A 118 8.22 -21.86 21.10
CA SER A 118 6.95 -22.56 20.85
C SER A 118 5.81 -21.66 20.39
N LEU A 119 5.96 -20.34 20.57
CA LEU A 119 5.03 -19.28 20.17
C LEU A 119 5.84 -18.09 19.61
N PRO A 120 5.22 -17.21 18.81
CA PRO A 120 5.89 -16.03 18.28
C PRO A 120 5.95 -14.94 19.35
N SER A 121 6.80 -15.13 20.37
CA SER A 121 6.95 -14.20 21.50
C SER A 121 7.99 -13.12 21.18
N PRO A 122 7.59 -11.86 20.92
CA PRO A 122 8.53 -10.77 20.74
C PRO A 122 9.25 -10.44 22.05
N MET A 123 10.36 -9.73 21.94
CA MET A 123 11.11 -9.23 23.08
C MET A 123 10.29 -8.16 23.83
N GLY A 124 10.36 -8.20 25.15
CA GLY A 124 9.80 -7.15 26.01
C GLY A 124 10.50 -5.81 25.78
N ARG A 125 9.79 -4.72 26.02
CA ARG A 125 10.26 -3.36 25.76
C ARG A 125 9.72 -2.37 26.78
N ASP A 126 10.62 -1.57 27.33
CA ASP A 126 10.29 -0.52 28.31
C ASP A 126 9.92 0.81 27.63
N LYS A 127 8.97 0.76 26.68
CA LYS A 127 8.45 1.96 26.00
C LYS A 127 7.01 1.72 25.57
N GLN A 128 6.09 2.58 26.02
CA GLN A 128 4.66 2.47 25.72
C GLN A 128 4.10 3.59 24.82
N ARG A 129 4.87 4.65 24.54
CA ARG A 129 4.43 5.80 23.71
C ARG A 129 5.51 6.30 22.77
N GLY A 130 5.12 7.16 21.82
CA GLY A 130 6.05 7.81 20.88
C GLY A 130 6.47 6.89 19.73
N PHE A 131 5.51 6.15 19.17
CA PHE A 131 5.71 5.32 17.98
C PHE A 131 5.12 6.03 16.77
N MET A 132 5.77 5.87 15.63
CA MET A 132 5.11 6.11 14.37
C MET A 132 4.31 4.86 14.03
N ILE A 133 3.02 5.03 13.75
CA ILE A 133 2.12 3.93 13.42
C ILE A 133 1.52 4.12 12.03
N CYS A 134 1.17 3.00 11.40
CA CYS A 134 0.30 2.95 10.24
C CYS A 134 -0.77 1.86 10.46
N ASP A 135 -1.80 1.81 9.63
CA ASP A 135 -2.79 0.72 9.68
C ASP A 135 -2.13 -0.62 9.35
N GLU A 136 -1.61 -0.67 8.12
CA GLU A 136 -0.99 -1.84 7.52
C GLU A 136 -0.03 -1.39 6.40
N PHE A 137 0.85 -2.28 5.96
CA PHE A 137 1.73 -2.01 4.81
C PHE A 137 0.97 -2.20 3.49
N ASP A 138 1.37 -1.47 2.44
CA ASP A 138 0.88 -1.72 1.08
C ASP A 138 1.86 -2.61 0.34
N LEU A 139 1.68 -3.91 0.47
CA LEU A 139 2.57 -4.92 -0.13
C LEU A 139 2.08 -5.39 -1.50
N SER A 140 1.22 -4.62 -2.16
CA SER A 140 0.75 -4.93 -3.51
C SER A 140 1.88 -4.89 -4.54
N TYR A 141 2.97 -4.15 -4.26
CA TYR A 141 4.26 -4.30 -4.91
C TYR A 141 5.27 -4.82 -3.89
N PHE A 142 5.63 -6.10 -4.01
CA PHE A 142 6.60 -6.74 -3.11
C PHE A 142 7.50 -7.71 -3.89
N PRO A 143 8.66 -7.25 -4.40
CA PRO A 143 9.42 -8.01 -5.38
C PRO A 143 10.07 -9.27 -4.79
N GLU A 144 10.02 -10.38 -5.52
CA GLU A 144 10.70 -11.63 -5.17
C GLU A 144 12.11 -11.69 -5.82
N VAL A 145 13.08 -11.03 -5.19
CA VAL A 145 14.44 -10.89 -5.72
C VAL A 145 15.28 -12.15 -5.56
N THR A 146 15.56 -12.91 -6.62
CA THR A 146 16.28 -14.19 -6.53
C THR A 146 17.80 -14.08 -6.64
N ALA A 147 18.33 -13.03 -7.30
CA ALA A 147 19.77 -12.85 -7.49
C ALA A 147 20.49 -12.52 -6.17
N GLU A 148 21.53 -13.26 -5.82
CA GLU A 148 22.26 -13.11 -4.55
C GLU A 148 22.82 -11.70 -4.34
N LYS A 149 23.44 -11.11 -5.36
CA LYS A 149 23.98 -9.74 -5.29
C LYS A 149 22.89 -8.70 -5.06
N ALA A 150 21.72 -8.89 -5.66
CA ALA A 150 20.58 -8.00 -5.46
C ALA A 150 20.03 -8.14 -4.03
N MET A 151 19.91 -9.37 -3.51
CA MET A 151 19.52 -9.60 -2.11
C MET A 151 20.52 -8.97 -1.12
N LEU A 152 21.82 -9.11 -1.36
CA LEU A 152 22.87 -8.47 -0.56
C LEU A 152 22.75 -6.94 -0.61
N ALA A 153 22.53 -6.38 -1.80
CA ALA A 153 22.34 -4.93 -1.96
C ALA A 153 21.11 -4.42 -1.18
N LEU A 154 20.00 -5.15 -1.17
CA LEU A 154 18.83 -4.81 -0.35
C LEU A 154 19.14 -4.92 1.15
N ALA A 155 19.92 -5.91 1.58
CA ALA A 155 20.35 -6.05 2.97
C ALA A 155 21.22 -4.88 3.44
N LEU A 156 22.20 -4.48 2.62
CA LEU A 156 23.06 -3.32 2.88
C LEU A 156 22.29 -1.99 2.83
N MET A 157 21.30 -1.87 1.94
CA MET A 157 20.41 -0.71 1.89
C MET A 157 19.58 -0.60 3.17
N ARG A 158 18.98 -1.71 3.63
CA ARG A 158 18.26 -1.76 4.92
C ARG A 158 19.17 -1.35 6.07
N GLU A 159 20.36 -1.95 6.17
CA GLU A 159 21.32 -1.63 7.22
C GLU A 159 21.67 -0.14 7.22
N GLY A 160 22.02 0.43 6.06
CA GLY A 160 22.34 1.84 5.93
C GLY A 160 21.20 2.77 6.36
N ARG A 161 19.95 2.40 6.09
CA ARG A 161 18.76 3.17 6.52
C ARG A 161 18.46 3.04 8.01
N SER A 162 18.86 1.94 8.63
CA SER A 162 18.58 1.64 10.05
C SER A 162 19.65 2.16 11.00
N LEU A 163 20.84 2.47 10.51
CA LEU A 163 21.97 2.89 11.33
C LEU A 163 21.79 4.33 11.86
N ASN A 164 21.98 4.49 13.18
CA ASN A 164 22.01 5.80 13.84
C ASN A 164 23.40 6.47 13.81
N HIS A 165 24.32 5.97 12.95
CA HIS A 165 25.66 6.52 12.80
C HIS A 165 25.95 6.83 11.33
N VAL A 166 26.13 8.12 11.04
CA VAL A 166 26.25 8.66 9.68
C VAL A 166 27.38 7.99 8.88
N GLY A 167 28.56 7.81 9.49
CA GLY A 167 29.70 7.21 8.80
C GLY A 167 29.47 5.74 8.43
N TYR A 168 28.77 4.99 9.27
CA TYR A 168 28.46 3.58 8.98
C TYR A 168 27.30 3.46 7.99
N ALA A 169 26.31 4.36 8.06
CA ALA A 169 25.27 4.46 7.04
C ALA A 169 25.88 4.76 5.66
N PHE A 170 26.82 5.72 5.60
CA PHE A 170 27.57 6.05 4.38
C PHE A 170 28.28 4.81 3.83
N LEU A 171 29.03 4.09 4.68
CA LEU A 171 29.73 2.88 4.27
C LEU A 171 28.77 1.80 3.77
N SER A 172 27.62 1.61 4.41
CA SER A 172 26.62 0.63 4.00
C SER A 172 26.04 0.94 2.62
N PHE A 173 25.67 2.20 2.36
CA PHE A 173 25.23 2.62 1.02
C PHE A 173 26.37 2.50 -0.01
N TYR A 174 27.60 2.81 0.36
CA TYR A 174 28.73 2.66 -0.56
C TYR A 174 29.00 1.18 -0.89
N LYS A 175 28.82 0.26 0.07
CA LYS A 175 28.92 -1.20 -0.18
C LYS A 175 27.87 -1.70 -1.18
N VAL A 176 26.70 -1.05 -1.27
CA VAL A 176 25.73 -1.33 -2.36
C VAL A 176 26.38 -1.03 -3.72
N LEU A 177 27.07 0.11 -3.84
CA LEU A 177 27.79 0.46 -5.06
C LEU A 177 28.96 -0.49 -5.35
N GLU A 178 29.67 -0.97 -4.33
CA GLU A 178 30.72 -2.01 -4.48
C GLU A 178 30.13 -3.34 -4.97
N THR A 179 28.92 -3.68 -4.51
CA THR A 179 28.20 -4.89 -4.93
C THR A 179 27.77 -4.80 -6.41
N ALA A 180 27.32 -3.62 -6.85
CA ALA A 180 26.94 -3.35 -8.24
C ALA A 180 28.17 -3.19 -9.16
N PHE A 181 29.22 -2.54 -8.68
CA PHE A 181 30.43 -2.20 -9.42
C PHE A 181 31.70 -2.60 -8.63
N PRO A 182 32.17 -3.85 -8.79
CA PRO A 182 33.29 -4.37 -8.00
C PRO A 182 34.65 -3.69 -8.25
N ARG A 183 34.82 -3.03 -9.40
CA ARG A 183 36.06 -2.34 -9.76
C ARG A 183 35.91 -0.83 -9.53
N ASP A 184 36.87 -0.27 -8.79
CA ASP A 184 36.86 1.15 -8.38
C ASP A 184 36.77 2.11 -9.57
N GLU A 185 37.55 1.89 -10.63
CA GLU A 185 37.54 2.73 -11.84
C GLU A 185 36.15 2.79 -12.49
N LYS A 186 35.51 1.62 -12.66
CA LYS A 186 34.15 1.54 -13.24
C LYS A 186 33.11 2.19 -12.34
N ARG A 187 33.26 2.04 -11.03
CA ARG A 187 32.36 2.64 -10.05
C ARG A 187 32.47 4.16 -10.05
N ILE A 188 33.69 4.71 -10.04
CA ILE A 188 33.92 6.16 -10.07
C ILE A 188 33.39 6.74 -11.38
N ALA A 189 33.67 6.11 -12.52
CA ALA A 189 33.15 6.54 -13.82
C ALA A 189 31.61 6.52 -13.86
N TRP A 190 30.98 5.48 -13.32
CA TRP A 190 29.52 5.41 -13.23
C TRP A 190 28.94 6.50 -12.31
N ILE A 191 29.55 6.73 -11.15
CA ILE A 191 29.14 7.81 -10.24
C ILE A 191 29.21 9.17 -10.94
N ALA A 192 30.31 9.46 -11.64
CA ALA A 192 30.48 10.69 -12.40
C ALA A 192 29.37 10.87 -13.45
N GLY A 193 29.01 9.80 -14.17
CA GLY A 193 27.90 9.83 -15.13
C GLY A 193 26.52 9.96 -14.49
N ALA A 194 26.33 9.48 -13.26
CA ALA A 194 25.04 9.49 -12.56
C ALA A 194 24.74 10.79 -11.81
N ILE A 195 25.77 11.56 -11.43
CA ILE A 195 25.63 12.76 -10.57
C ILE A 195 24.76 13.86 -11.21
N ALA A 196 24.86 14.07 -12.53
CA ALA A 196 24.19 15.18 -13.21
C ALA A 196 22.66 15.13 -13.06
N ASP A 197 22.09 13.93 -13.15
CA ASP A 197 20.64 13.69 -13.10
C ASP A 197 20.25 12.94 -11.81
N LEU A 198 21.01 13.12 -10.72
CA LEU A 198 20.72 12.45 -9.46
C LEU A 198 19.61 13.19 -8.72
N GLU A 199 18.51 12.50 -8.48
CA GLU A 199 17.35 13.04 -7.75
C GLU A 199 17.27 12.47 -6.33
N GLY A 200 16.62 13.21 -5.44
CA GLY A 200 16.33 12.78 -4.08
C GLY A 200 16.35 13.93 -3.08
N PHE A 201 15.74 13.70 -1.93
CA PHE A 201 15.71 14.69 -0.85
C PHE A 201 17.13 15.02 -0.37
N GLY A 202 17.51 16.31 -0.41
CA GLY A 202 18.82 16.79 0.04
C GLY A 202 19.97 16.53 -0.94
N VAL A 203 19.72 15.89 -2.09
CA VAL A 203 20.79 15.54 -3.06
C VAL A 203 21.38 16.79 -3.71
N LYS A 204 20.52 17.72 -4.16
CA LYS A 204 20.96 18.94 -4.82
C LYS A 204 21.80 19.80 -3.88
N GLU A 205 21.30 20.03 -2.66
CA GLU A 205 21.98 20.81 -1.63
C GLU A 205 23.33 20.18 -1.26
N ALA A 206 23.39 18.84 -1.18
CA ALA A 206 24.64 18.12 -0.93
C ALA A 206 25.65 18.28 -2.08
N ILE A 207 25.21 18.16 -3.33
CA ILE A 207 26.08 18.35 -4.51
C ILE A 207 26.60 19.80 -4.56
N ASP A 208 25.73 20.77 -4.35
CA ASP A 208 26.10 22.19 -4.33
C ASP A 208 27.09 22.49 -3.18
N GLY A 209 26.90 21.85 -2.02
CA GLY A 209 27.82 21.92 -0.89
C GLY A 209 29.21 21.35 -1.18
N ILE A 210 29.31 20.26 -1.96
CA ILE A 210 30.60 19.73 -2.42
C ILE A 210 31.23 20.66 -3.46
N LYS A 211 30.44 21.19 -4.40
CA LYS A 211 30.93 22.14 -5.42
C LYS A 211 31.48 23.43 -4.80
N ALA A 212 30.85 23.93 -3.74
CA ALA A 212 31.32 25.09 -2.99
C ALA A 212 32.69 24.87 -2.32
N GLN A 213 33.12 23.62 -2.13
CA GLN A 213 34.45 23.26 -1.62
C GLN A 213 35.52 23.19 -2.73
N GLY A 214 35.15 23.45 -3.98
CA GLY A 214 36.07 23.49 -5.13
C GLY A 214 36.05 22.27 -6.04
N PHE A 215 35.18 21.28 -5.78
CA PHE A 215 35.01 20.10 -6.65
C PHE A 215 33.94 20.38 -7.71
N LEU A 216 34.32 20.97 -8.84
CA LEU A 216 33.38 21.55 -9.80
C LEU A 216 32.84 20.54 -10.80
N THR A 217 33.59 19.48 -11.08
CA THR A 217 33.24 18.44 -12.07
C THR A 217 32.64 17.20 -11.39
N ALA A 218 31.84 16.43 -12.13
CA ALA A 218 31.25 15.20 -11.61
C ALA A 218 32.30 14.13 -11.27
N GLU A 219 33.42 14.10 -11.99
CA GLU A 219 34.55 13.20 -11.71
C GLU A 219 35.25 13.56 -10.40
N GLU A 220 35.45 14.86 -10.13
CA GLU A 220 36.00 15.34 -8.85
C GLU A 220 35.08 14.99 -7.68
N VAL A 221 33.77 15.18 -7.83
CA VAL A 221 32.78 14.78 -6.82
C VAL A 221 32.83 13.26 -6.58
N GLY A 222 32.82 12.45 -7.64
CA GLY A 222 32.91 10.99 -7.51
C GLY A 222 34.20 10.52 -6.83
N THR A 223 35.32 11.15 -7.18
CA THR A 223 36.63 10.89 -6.57
C THR A 223 36.67 11.31 -5.10
N HIS A 224 36.08 12.45 -4.76
CA HIS A 224 35.96 12.94 -3.39
C HIS A 224 35.15 11.97 -2.51
N LEU A 225 33.97 11.54 -2.96
CA LEU A 225 33.14 10.57 -2.24
C LEU A 225 33.87 9.24 -1.97
N PHE A 226 34.69 8.79 -2.92
CA PHE A 226 35.50 7.58 -2.75
C PHE A 226 36.66 7.77 -1.75
N LYS A 227 37.48 8.81 -1.92
CA LYS A 227 38.68 9.04 -1.11
C LYS A 227 38.34 9.58 0.28
N SER A 228 37.63 10.70 0.33
CA SER A 228 37.30 11.45 1.56
C SER A 228 36.09 10.90 2.30
N GLY A 229 35.25 10.09 1.64
CA GLY A 229 34.15 9.36 2.26
C GLY A 229 34.54 7.92 2.58
N ARG A 230 34.41 7.03 1.59
CA ARG A 230 34.57 5.57 1.77
C ARG A 230 35.93 5.19 2.37
N CYS A 231 37.04 5.64 1.78
CA CYS A 231 38.36 5.23 2.24
C CYS A 231 38.69 5.81 3.62
N ALA A 232 38.26 7.04 3.90
CA ALA A 232 38.48 7.70 5.18
C ALA A 232 37.72 7.06 6.34
N MET A 233 36.52 6.51 6.08
CA MET A 233 35.75 5.75 7.06
C MET A 233 36.29 4.33 7.26
N ALA A 234 36.81 3.68 6.21
CA ALA A 234 37.17 2.27 6.23
C ALA A 234 38.58 2.00 6.80
N HIS A 235 39.46 3.00 6.87
CA HIS A 235 40.86 2.82 7.24
C HIS A 235 41.28 3.74 8.38
N GLY A 236 41.47 3.16 9.58
CA GLY A 236 41.90 3.91 10.77
C GLY A 236 43.38 4.33 10.80
N ALA A 237 44.19 3.92 9.82
CA ALA A 237 45.64 4.18 9.78
C ALA A 237 46.09 5.01 8.57
N ARG A 238 45.17 5.41 7.68
CA ARG A 238 45.49 6.13 6.44
C ARG A 238 44.77 7.47 6.43
N LYS A 239 45.45 8.51 5.94
CA LYS A 239 44.82 9.81 5.70
C LYS A 239 44.15 9.83 4.31
N PRO A 240 43.02 10.55 4.14
CA PRO A 240 42.21 11.17 5.20
C PRO A 240 41.55 10.10 6.09
N ILE A 241 41.31 10.42 7.37
CA ILE A 241 40.59 9.59 8.35
C ILE A 241 39.38 10.39 8.83
N VAL A 242 38.29 9.71 9.19
CA VAL A 242 37.15 10.34 9.87
C VAL A 242 37.29 10.06 11.36
N ASP A 243 37.49 11.11 12.13
CA ASP A 243 37.61 11.03 13.59
C ASP A 243 36.23 11.26 14.23
N PRO A 244 35.66 10.29 14.97
CA PRO A 244 34.36 10.47 15.63
C PRO A 244 34.39 11.56 16.71
N ASP A 245 35.57 11.91 17.25
CA ASP A 245 35.73 12.99 18.23
C ASP A 245 35.90 14.37 17.56
N ILE A 246 35.89 14.43 16.22
CA ILE A 246 35.85 15.67 15.43
C ILE A 246 34.44 15.81 14.83
N PRO A 247 33.54 16.60 15.44
CA PRO A 247 32.17 16.78 14.93
C PRO A 247 32.09 17.29 13.49
N GLY A 248 33.13 17.99 13.02
CA GLY A 248 33.24 18.47 11.64
C GLY A 248 33.23 17.33 10.62
N ASP A 249 33.88 16.21 10.93
CA ASP A 249 33.98 15.05 10.03
C ASP A 249 32.63 14.36 9.86
N LEU A 250 31.91 14.15 10.97
CA LEU A 250 30.56 13.59 10.94
C LEU A 250 29.55 14.52 10.27
N ARG A 251 29.63 15.84 10.50
CA ARG A 251 28.78 16.83 9.82
C ARG A 251 29.01 16.82 8.31
N ARG A 252 30.28 16.78 7.88
CA ARG A 252 30.62 16.69 6.45
C ARG A 252 30.03 15.43 5.83
N LEU A 253 30.29 14.25 6.40
CA LEU A 253 29.69 13.00 5.90
C LEU A 253 28.15 13.04 5.91
N GLY A 254 27.56 13.68 6.92
CA GLY A 254 26.12 13.86 7.03
C GLY A 254 25.56 14.67 5.87
N SER A 255 26.24 15.75 5.49
CA SER A 255 25.87 16.56 4.33
C SER A 255 26.03 15.83 3.00
N GLU A 256 26.97 14.87 2.90
CA GLU A 256 27.22 14.10 1.67
C GLU A 256 26.36 12.81 1.58
N LEU A 257 25.82 12.33 2.70
CA LEU A 257 25.03 11.09 2.79
C LEU A 257 23.83 11.01 1.83
N PRO A 258 23.06 12.09 1.56
CA PRO A 258 21.98 12.06 0.58
C PRO A 258 22.43 11.56 -0.80
N ILE A 259 23.63 11.97 -1.26
CA ILE A 259 24.18 11.61 -2.57
C ILE A 259 24.43 10.11 -2.64
N VAL A 260 25.18 9.56 -1.66
CA VAL A 260 25.55 8.13 -1.69
C VAL A 260 24.34 7.23 -1.52
N ARG A 261 23.36 7.64 -0.71
CA ARG A 261 22.07 6.95 -0.61
C ARG A 261 21.31 6.93 -1.94
N ALA A 262 21.19 8.08 -2.61
CA ALA A 262 20.51 8.16 -3.90
C ALA A 262 21.23 7.35 -5.00
N LEU A 263 22.57 7.40 -5.02
CA LEU A 263 23.39 6.56 -5.91
C LEU A 263 23.14 5.06 -5.64
N ALA A 264 23.09 4.65 -4.37
CA ALA A 264 22.83 3.26 -4.00
C ALA A 264 21.43 2.80 -4.42
N ILE A 265 20.41 3.65 -4.28
CA ILE A 265 19.04 3.37 -4.80
C ILE A 265 19.08 3.20 -6.32
N ARG A 266 19.69 4.15 -7.04
CA ARG A 266 19.79 4.11 -8.50
C ARG A 266 20.57 2.88 -8.99
N ALA A 267 21.62 2.48 -8.29
CA ALA A 267 22.38 1.28 -8.63
C ALA A 267 21.53 0.01 -8.47
N ILE A 268 20.71 -0.09 -7.42
CA ILE A 268 19.79 -1.23 -7.23
C ILE A 268 18.77 -1.29 -8.37
N GLU A 269 18.18 -0.16 -8.75
CA GLU A 269 17.21 -0.13 -9.84
C GLU A 269 17.84 -0.46 -11.20
N GLN A 270 18.97 0.17 -11.54
CA GLN A 270 19.56 0.06 -12.88
C GLN A 270 20.37 -1.23 -13.10
N VAL A 271 21.08 -1.71 -12.08
CA VAL A 271 21.98 -2.86 -12.22
C VAL A 271 21.29 -4.16 -11.83
N PHE A 272 20.43 -4.14 -10.81
CA PHE A 272 19.75 -5.33 -10.33
C PHE A 272 18.29 -5.43 -10.77
N GLY A 273 17.73 -4.39 -11.39
CA GLY A 273 16.35 -4.40 -11.90
C GLY A 273 15.28 -4.42 -10.81
N VAL A 274 15.64 -4.08 -9.56
CA VAL A 274 14.68 -4.06 -8.45
C VAL A 274 14.14 -2.64 -8.30
N GLU A 275 12.91 -2.42 -8.75
CA GLU A 275 12.30 -1.09 -8.76
C GLU A 275 11.96 -0.60 -7.35
N THR A 276 12.09 0.70 -7.10
CA THR A 276 11.51 1.34 -5.92
C THR A 276 9.98 1.41 -6.02
N ARG A 277 9.32 1.67 -4.88
CA ARG A 277 7.88 1.98 -4.88
C ARG A 277 7.57 3.20 -5.75
N GLY A 278 8.40 4.24 -5.70
CA GLY A 278 8.24 5.42 -6.55
C GLY A 278 8.32 5.12 -8.05
N THR A 279 9.26 4.26 -8.47
CA THR A 279 9.35 3.81 -9.87
C THR A 279 8.15 2.96 -10.27
N ASN A 280 7.73 2.02 -9.42
CA ASN A 280 6.54 1.21 -9.66
C ASN A 280 5.27 2.08 -9.81
N PHE A 281 5.10 3.08 -8.94
CA PHE A 281 4.00 4.06 -9.00
C PHE A 281 4.05 4.92 -10.28
N ARG A 282 5.23 5.38 -10.70
CA ARG A 282 5.37 6.15 -11.95
C ARG A 282 5.05 5.31 -13.18
N LYS A 283 5.43 4.03 -13.18
CA LYS A 283 5.16 3.09 -14.29
C LYS A 283 3.74 2.54 -14.28
N HIS A 284 3.13 2.37 -13.11
CA HIS A 284 1.71 2.08 -12.88
C HIS A 284 1.09 0.96 -13.72
N LEU A 285 1.91 0.04 -14.22
CA LEU A 285 1.47 -1.04 -15.11
C LEU A 285 0.44 -1.99 -14.46
N TYR A 286 0.32 -1.94 -13.12
CA TYR A 286 -0.70 -2.66 -12.37
C TYR A 286 -2.13 -2.16 -12.60
N GLU A 287 -2.33 -0.95 -13.12
CA GLU A 287 -3.69 -0.45 -13.37
C GLU A 287 -4.39 -1.29 -14.46
N LEU A 288 -3.67 -1.69 -15.51
CA LEU A 288 -4.23 -2.42 -16.66
C LEU A 288 -3.84 -3.90 -16.73
N ALA A 289 -3.08 -4.42 -15.76
CA ALA A 289 -2.46 -5.74 -15.85
C ALA A 289 -3.48 -6.88 -16.07
N GLY A 290 -4.56 -6.94 -15.28
CA GLY A 290 -5.59 -7.97 -15.45
C GLY A 290 -6.46 -7.73 -16.67
N PHE A 291 -6.77 -6.47 -17.01
CA PHE A 291 -7.51 -6.14 -18.24
C PHE A 291 -6.78 -6.58 -19.51
N LYS A 292 -5.45 -6.49 -19.55
CA LYS A 292 -4.64 -7.02 -20.65
C LYS A 292 -4.78 -8.54 -20.80
N LYS A 293 -4.92 -9.27 -19.70
CA LYS A 293 -5.18 -10.72 -19.75
C LYS A 293 -6.57 -11.01 -20.31
N ILE A 294 -7.59 -10.27 -19.85
CA ILE A 294 -8.99 -10.41 -20.29
C ILE A 294 -9.14 -10.12 -21.79
N LEU A 295 -8.54 -9.03 -22.27
CA LEU A 295 -8.64 -8.63 -23.67
C LEU A 295 -7.77 -9.49 -24.60
N GLY A 296 -6.73 -10.13 -24.05
CA GLY A 296 -5.80 -10.94 -24.82
C GLY A 296 -4.77 -10.12 -25.62
N PRO A 297 -3.65 -10.75 -26.01
CA PRO A 297 -2.49 -10.05 -26.57
C PRO A 297 -2.76 -9.37 -27.92
N GLU A 298 -3.66 -9.94 -28.74
CA GLU A 298 -3.99 -9.39 -30.05
C GLU A 298 -4.71 -8.04 -29.93
N ILE A 299 -5.78 -7.98 -29.11
CA ILE A 299 -6.53 -6.74 -28.86
C ILE A 299 -5.64 -5.71 -28.20
N VAL A 300 -4.86 -6.10 -27.19
CA VAL A 300 -3.94 -5.19 -26.50
C VAL A 300 -2.94 -4.57 -27.47
N LYS A 301 -2.40 -5.34 -28.41
CA LYS A 301 -1.48 -4.82 -29.43
C LYS A 301 -2.17 -3.78 -30.33
N PHE A 302 -3.39 -4.04 -30.79
CA PHE A 302 -4.14 -3.07 -31.59
C PHE A 302 -4.42 -1.77 -30.82
N MET A 303 -4.78 -1.87 -29.53
CA MET A 303 -5.04 -0.71 -28.68
C MET A 303 -3.78 0.12 -28.43
N GLN A 304 -2.63 -0.52 -28.22
CA GLN A 304 -1.34 0.16 -28.06
C GLN A 304 -0.88 0.85 -29.35
N GLU A 305 -1.21 0.29 -30.51
CA GLU A 305 -0.93 0.90 -31.82
C GLU A 305 -1.95 1.98 -32.21
N GLY A 306 -3.02 2.19 -31.42
CA GLY A 306 -4.09 3.15 -31.70
C GLY A 306 -4.89 2.83 -32.97
N LYS A 307 -4.87 1.59 -33.42
CA LYS A 307 -5.53 1.16 -34.65
C LYS A 307 -6.97 0.74 -34.38
N PRO A 308 -7.90 0.95 -35.34
CA PRO A 308 -9.23 0.37 -35.24
C PRO A 308 -9.12 -1.16 -35.22
N LEU A 309 -9.91 -1.79 -34.36
CA LEU A 309 -10.07 -3.24 -34.40
C LEU A 309 -10.72 -3.64 -35.73
N SER A 310 -10.18 -4.66 -36.38
CA SER A 310 -10.82 -5.26 -37.55
C SER A 310 -11.87 -6.27 -37.09
N GLY A 311 -13.15 -5.97 -37.30
CA GLY A 311 -14.28 -6.80 -36.87
C GLY A 311 -14.74 -6.52 -35.44
N ASP A 312 -15.74 -7.27 -34.99
CA ASP A 312 -16.28 -7.23 -33.62
C ASP A 312 -15.72 -8.42 -32.82
N PRO A 313 -14.52 -8.30 -32.22
CA PRO A 313 -13.99 -9.38 -31.40
C PRO A 313 -14.92 -9.63 -30.20
N VAL A 314 -15.34 -10.88 -30.03
CA VAL A 314 -16.10 -11.30 -28.85
C VAL A 314 -15.11 -11.41 -27.69
N VAL A 315 -15.15 -10.42 -26.80
CA VAL A 315 -14.39 -10.44 -25.54
C VAL A 315 -15.34 -10.89 -24.45
N ASP A 316 -14.99 -11.99 -23.77
CA ASP A 316 -15.67 -12.40 -22.56
C ASP A 316 -15.13 -11.59 -21.38
N VAL A 317 -15.88 -10.57 -20.98
CA VAL A 317 -15.54 -9.73 -19.83
C VAL A 317 -16.26 -10.31 -18.60
N PRO A 318 -15.54 -10.78 -17.57
CA PRO A 318 -16.16 -11.35 -16.39
C PRO A 318 -17.00 -10.31 -15.63
N ASP A 319 -17.97 -10.79 -14.84
CA ASP A 319 -18.66 -9.94 -13.87
C ASP A 319 -17.61 -9.45 -12.84
N ILE A 320 -17.64 -8.17 -12.51
CA ILE A 320 -16.64 -7.52 -11.64
C ILE A 320 -17.25 -7.07 -10.32
N SER A 321 -16.43 -6.90 -9.31
CA SER A 321 -16.79 -6.16 -8.10
C SER A 321 -15.85 -4.98 -7.90
N VAL A 322 -16.41 -3.85 -7.49
CA VAL A 322 -15.68 -2.61 -7.25
C VAL A 322 -15.59 -2.36 -5.76
N ARG A 323 -14.37 -2.24 -5.27
CA ARG A 323 -14.06 -2.14 -3.84
C ARG A 323 -13.10 -1.00 -3.57
N ILE A 324 -13.11 -0.53 -2.33
CA ILE A 324 -12.06 0.34 -1.79
C ILE A 324 -11.20 -0.51 -0.87
N ARG A 325 -9.89 -0.45 -1.06
CA ARG A 325 -8.95 -1.19 -0.21
C ARG A 325 -9.19 -0.85 1.27
N ARG A 326 -9.23 -1.88 2.12
CA ARG A 326 -9.47 -1.80 3.58
C ARG A 326 -10.88 -1.35 3.98
N LYS A 327 -11.83 -1.35 3.06
CA LYS A 327 -13.24 -1.08 3.35
C LYS A 327 -14.06 -2.34 3.15
N GLY A 328 -15.21 -2.40 3.83
CA GLY A 328 -16.18 -3.47 3.62
C GLY A 328 -16.73 -3.43 2.19
N ALA A 329 -17.27 -4.55 1.73
CA ALA A 329 -17.93 -4.64 0.43
C ALA A 329 -19.11 -3.65 0.34
N TYR A 330 -19.36 -3.14 -0.87
CA TYR A 330 -20.48 -2.26 -1.18
C TYR A 330 -21.48 -3.06 -1.98
N GLY A 331 -22.56 -3.52 -1.35
CA GLY A 331 -23.49 -4.49 -1.96
C GLY A 331 -23.90 -4.21 -3.42
N PRO A 332 -24.26 -2.96 -3.81
CA PRO A 332 -24.67 -2.65 -5.18
C PRO A 332 -23.53 -2.62 -6.20
N LEU A 333 -22.27 -2.65 -5.74
CA LEU A 333 -21.06 -2.64 -6.57
C LEU A 333 -20.37 -4.02 -6.63
N GLU A 334 -21.03 -5.05 -6.13
CA GLU A 334 -20.61 -6.45 -6.26
C GLU A 334 -21.34 -7.10 -7.45
N GLY A 335 -20.64 -7.95 -8.20
CA GLY A 335 -21.23 -8.71 -9.32
C GLY A 335 -21.81 -7.84 -10.44
N LEU A 336 -21.14 -6.74 -10.79
CA LEU A 336 -21.51 -5.86 -11.88
C LEU A 336 -21.23 -6.51 -13.24
N ARG A 337 -22.21 -6.49 -14.14
CA ARG A 337 -22.11 -7.11 -15.47
C ARG A 337 -21.71 -6.11 -16.52
N CYS A 338 -20.75 -6.48 -17.38
CA CYS A 338 -20.40 -5.67 -18.54
C CYS A 338 -21.59 -5.59 -19.51
N LYS A 339 -22.10 -4.39 -19.75
CA LYS A 339 -23.23 -4.14 -20.67
C LYS A 339 -22.79 -3.57 -22.00
N ARG A 340 -21.74 -2.77 -21.98
CA ARG A 340 -21.22 -2.12 -23.17
C ARG A 340 -19.70 -2.01 -23.08
N LEU A 341 -19.07 -2.42 -24.16
CA LEU A 341 -17.68 -2.17 -24.46
C LEU A 341 -17.64 -1.21 -25.66
N GLY A 342 -16.89 -0.13 -25.54
CA GLY A 342 -16.61 0.79 -26.64
C GLY A 342 -15.11 1.01 -26.75
N HIS A 343 -14.63 1.37 -27.94
CA HIS A 343 -13.24 1.75 -28.11
C HIS A 343 -13.12 2.98 -29.01
N SER A 344 -12.08 3.78 -28.78
CA SER A 344 -11.72 4.94 -29.59
C SER A 344 -10.22 5.18 -29.47
N GLY A 345 -9.47 4.85 -30.52
CA GLY A 345 -8.00 4.87 -30.46
C GLY A 345 -7.46 3.92 -29.39
N SER A 346 -6.64 4.46 -28.48
CA SER A 346 -6.08 3.71 -27.34
C SER A 346 -6.99 3.62 -26.12
N LEU A 347 -8.21 4.17 -26.20
CA LEU A 347 -9.18 4.19 -25.11
C LEU A 347 -10.20 3.08 -25.27
N VAL A 348 -10.37 2.25 -24.24
CA VAL A 348 -11.46 1.28 -24.14
C VAL A 348 -12.42 1.73 -23.04
N GLN A 349 -13.64 2.09 -23.41
CA GLN A 349 -14.70 2.41 -22.48
C GLN A 349 -15.41 1.13 -22.04
N MET A 350 -15.47 0.90 -20.74
CA MET A 350 -16.24 -0.19 -20.15
C MET A 350 -17.41 0.38 -19.36
N HIS A 351 -18.60 -0.21 -19.57
CA HIS A 351 -19.81 0.13 -18.83
C HIS A 351 -20.38 -1.12 -18.19
N PHE A 352 -20.52 -1.07 -16.88
CA PHE A 352 -21.05 -2.13 -16.05
C PHE A 352 -22.34 -1.69 -15.36
N GLU A 353 -23.24 -2.64 -15.14
CA GLU A 353 -24.50 -2.41 -14.42
C GLU A 353 -24.72 -3.48 -13.36
N SER A 354 -25.39 -3.10 -12.26
CA SER A 354 -25.86 -4.06 -11.26
C SER A 354 -26.89 -5.02 -11.87
N LEU A 355 -27.12 -6.17 -11.21
CA LEU A 355 -28.16 -7.11 -11.62
C LEU A 355 -29.55 -6.47 -11.72
N GLN A 356 -29.83 -5.48 -10.88
CA GLN A 356 -31.09 -4.72 -10.86
C GLN A 356 -31.14 -3.60 -11.92
N GLY A 357 -30.01 -3.26 -12.55
CA GLY A 357 -29.92 -2.23 -13.60
C GLY A 357 -30.09 -0.80 -13.08
N ASP A 358 -30.01 -0.58 -11.77
CA ASP A 358 -30.19 0.73 -11.14
C ASP A 358 -28.90 1.36 -10.62
N VAL A 359 -27.79 0.61 -10.66
CA VAL A 359 -26.43 1.13 -10.42
C VAL A 359 -25.61 0.92 -11.68
N THR A 360 -24.91 1.98 -12.10
CA THR A 360 -24.01 1.97 -13.24
C THR A 360 -22.60 2.34 -12.79
N PHE A 361 -21.61 1.68 -13.38
CA PHE A 361 -20.19 1.96 -13.14
C PHE A 361 -19.46 1.97 -14.48
N ARG A 362 -18.69 3.02 -14.72
CA ARG A 362 -17.97 3.26 -15.97
C ARG A 362 -16.52 3.55 -15.67
N PHE A 363 -15.65 3.26 -16.62
CA PHE A 363 -14.28 3.74 -16.63
C PHE A 363 -13.71 3.58 -18.04
N LEU A 364 -12.60 4.27 -18.30
CA LEU A 364 -11.82 4.08 -19.51
C LEU A 364 -10.51 3.38 -19.17
N LEU A 365 -10.09 2.44 -20.01
CA LEU A 365 -8.75 1.91 -20.02
C LEU A 365 -7.96 2.67 -21.09
N ASP A 366 -6.98 3.44 -20.67
CA ASP A 366 -6.08 4.18 -21.58
C ASP A 366 -4.79 3.39 -21.79
N PHE A 367 -4.73 2.64 -22.89
CA PHE A 367 -3.56 1.86 -23.27
C PHE A 367 -2.38 2.72 -23.74
N GLY A 368 -2.63 3.97 -24.10
CA GLY A 368 -1.57 4.91 -24.50
C GLY A 368 -0.82 5.45 -23.29
N GLN A 369 -1.54 5.67 -22.19
CA GLN A 369 -0.97 6.13 -20.93
C GLN A 369 -0.75 5.02 -19.90
N GLU A 370 -1.24 3.80 -20.14
CA GLU A 370 -1.26 2.66 -19.19
C GLU A 370 -2.14 2.88 -17.94
N ARG A 371 -3.20 3.70 -18.04
CA ARG A 371 -4.01 4.16 -16.89
C ARG A 371 -5.48 3.71 -16.94
N ILE A 372 -6.08 3.56 -15.77
CA ILE A 372 -7.54 3.60 -15.60
C ILE A 372 -7.97 5.06 -15.41
N VAL A 373 -8.85 5.55 -16.27
CA VAL A 373 -9.51 6.84 -16.15
C VAL A 373 -10.89 6.64 -15.52
N PHE A 374 -11.06 7.20 -14.32
CA PHE A 374 -12.28 7.10 -13.53
C PHE A 374 -12.49 8.42 -12.78
N ASP A 375 -13.67 9.01 -12.95
CA ASP A 375 -14.15 10.20 -12.25
C ASP A 375 -15.34 9.83 -11.38
N VAL A 376 -15.16 9.84 -10.06
CA VAL A 376 -16.19 9.46 -9.08
C VAL A 376 -17.48 10.29 -9.19
N PHE A 377 -17.45 11.48 -9.79
CA PHE A 377 -18.64 12.33 -9.93
C PHE A 377 -19.43 12.08 -11.21
N LYS A 378 -18.85 11.36 -12.18
CA LYS A 378 -19.45 11.15 -13.50
C LYS A 378 -19.61 9.68 -13.84
N ASP A 379 -18.70 8.84 -13.36
CA ASP A 379 -18.55 7.47 -13.82
C ASP A 379 -19.25 6.46 -12.91
N ILE A 380 -19.89 6.91 -11.84
CA ILE A 380 -20.81 6.11 -11.02
C ILE A 380 -22.19 6.74 -11.06
N GLY A 381 -23.22 5.91 -11.14
CA GLY A 381 -24.61 6.34 -11.13
C GLY A 381 -25.47 5.40 -10.30
N VAL A 382 -26.44 5.96 -9.57
CA VAL A 382 -27.47 5.19 -8.87
C VAL A 382 -28.83 5.85 -9.06
N ARG A 383 -29.85 5.05 -9.37
CA ARG A 383 -31.23 5.50 -9.54
C ARG A 383 -32.07 5.04 -8.36
N ASP A 384 -32.71 5.99 -7.70
CA ASP A 384 -33.72 5.66 -6.69
C ASP A 384 -35.07 5.33 -7.36
N THR A 385 -35.56 4.11 -7.18
CA THR A 385 -36.85 3.65 -7.73
C THR A 385 -38.03 3.91 -6.80
N GLY A 386 -37.80 4.49 -5.62
CA GLY A 386 -38.83 4.71 -4.60
C GLY A 386 -39.05 3.53 -3.65
N SER A 387 -38.36 2.42 -3.86
CA SER A 387 -38.37 1.24 -2.98
C SER A 387 -37.45 1.41 -1.77
N ALA A 388 -37.64 0.59 -0.74
CA ALA A 388 -36.71 0.54 0.39
C ALA A 388 -35.30 0.10 -0.05
N ASP A 389 -35.22 -0.94 -0.88
CA ASP A 389 -33.94 -1.49 -1.30
C ASP A 389 -33.18 -0.51 -2.19
N SER A 390 -33.85 0.26 -3.06
CA SER A 390 -33.19 1.29 -3.85
C SER A 390 -32.60 2.41 -2.98
N ALA A 391 -33.28 2.81 -1.90
CA ALA A 391 -32.72 3.77 -0.95
C ALA A 391 -31.48 3.22 -0.22
N GLU A 392 -31.48 1.93 0.12
CA GLU A 392 -30.31 1.25 0.71
C GLU A 392 -29.15 1.16 -0.30
N ARG A 393 -29.44 0.92 -1.59
CA ARG A 393 -28.40 0.94 -2.63
C ARG A 393 -27.82 2.33 -2.86
N VAL A 394 -28.64 3.38 -2.82
CA VAL A 394 -28.15 4.77 -2.86
C VAL A 394 -27.24 5.05 -1.66
N HIS A 395 -27.63 4.64 -0.45
CA HIS A 395 -26.80 4.75 0.76
C HIS A 395 -25.41 4.13 0.54
N GLU A 396 -25.38 2.90 0.02
CA GLU A 396 -24.13 2.17 -0.22
C GLU A 396 -23.24 2.81 -1.30
N VAL A 397 -23.83 3.33 -2.38
CA VAL A 397 -23.08 4.08 -3.41
C VAL A 397 -22.52 5.38 -2.84
N ARG A 398 -23.27 6.13 -2.03
CA ARG A 398 -22.76 7.31 -1.33
C ARG A 398 -21.63 6.98 -0.36
N ARG A 399 -21.73 5.84 0.33
CA ARG A 399 -20.66 5.36 1.21
C ARG A 399 -19.38 5.09 0.42
N PHE A 400 -19.49 4.45 -0.74
CA PHE A 400 -18.36 4.22 -1.65
C PHE A 400 -17.73 5.54 -2.11
N GLU A 401 -18.53 6.49 -2.59
CA GLU A 401 -18.04 7.79 -3.06
C GLU A 401 -17.25 8.53 -1.97
N GLN A 402 -17.78 8.54 -0.74
CA GLN A 402 -17.13 9.16 0.42
C GLN A 402 -15.82 8.46 0.79
N ASP A 403 -15.81 7.11 0.82
CA ASP A 403 -14.62 6.33 1.14
C ASP A 403 -13.54 6.48 0.06
N TYR A 404 -13.91 6.54 -1.22
CA TYR A 404 -12.98 6.79 -2.32
C TYR A 404 -12.41 8.21 -2.23
N PHE A 405 -13.27 9.20 -2.03
CA PHE A 405 -12.86 10.60 -1.89
C PHE A 405 -11.95 10.83 -0.67
N GLY A 406 -12.13 10.04 0.39
CA GLY A 406 -11.29 10.00 1.59
C GLY A 406 -9.95 9.27 1.42
N ASN A 407 -9.26 9.46 0.29
CA ASN A 407 -8.01 8.79 -0.07
C ASN A 407 -8.12 7.27 -0.27
N GLY A 408 -9.27 6.79 -0.74
CA GLY A 408 -9.47 5.38 -1.05
C GLY A 408 -8.67 4.93 -2.28
N GLN A 409 -8.13 3.71 -2.22
CA GLN A 409 -7.53 3.02 -3.37
C GLN A 409 -8.61 2.17 -4.03
N LEU A 410 -8.92 2.45 -5.30
CA LEU A 410 -9.91 1.72 -6.08
C LEU A 410 -9.37 0.34 -6.45
N HIS A 411 -10.11 -0.72 -6.15
CA HIS A 411 -9.83 -2.08 -6.57
C HIS A 411 -10.97 -2.59 -7.45
N ILE A 412 -10.63 -3.13 -8.61
CA ILE A 412 -11.54 -3.84 -9.49
C ILE A 412 -11.13 -5.30 -9.44
N VAL A 413 -12.01 -6.16 -8.96
CA VAL A 413 -11.78 -7.59 -8.80
C VAL A 413 -12.76 -8.39 -9.62
N GLU A 414 -12.39 -9.59 -10.03
CA GLU A 414 -13.32 -10.57 -10.59
C GLU A 414 -14.31 -11.00 -9.50
N ALA A 415 -15.61 -10.99 -9.80
CA ALA A 415 -16.65 -11.18 -8.78
C ALA A 415 -16.62 -12.57 -8.14
N ASP A 416 -16.36 -13.61 -8.94
CA ASP A 416 -16.41 -15.01 -8.47
C ASP A 416 -15.15 -15.44 -7.71
N THR A 417 -13.96 -15.02 -8.20
CA THR A 417 -12.67 -15.46 -7.65
C THR A 417 -12.09 -14.47 -6.63
N GLY A 418 -12.50 -13.19 -6.71
CA GLY A 418 -11.87 -12.11 -5.98
C GLY A 418 -10.47 -11.74 -6.48
N GLU A 419 -10.01 -12.28 -7.62
CA GLU A 419 -8.71 -11.94 -8.21
C GLU A 419 -8.71 -10.45 -8.61
N LEU A 420 -7.61 -9.77 -8.31
CA LEU A 420 -7.43 -8.37 -8.68
C LEU A 420 -7.21 -8.23 -10.20
N ILE A 421 -8.15 -7.55 -10.87
CA ILE A 421 -8.08 -7.24 -12.30
C ILE A 421 -7.29 -5.95 -12.52
N GLY A 422 -7.58 -4.93 -11.73
CA GLY A 422 -6.95 -3.62 -11.83
C GLY A 422 -7.14 -2.83 -10.55
N ARG A 423 -6.29 -1.84 -10.34
CA ARG A 423 -6.41 -0.93 -9.20
C ARG A 423 -5.94 0.47 -9.56
N LYS A 424 -6.44 1.45 -8.83
CA LYS A 424 -5.98 2.84 -8.90
C LYS A 424 -5.39 3.25 -7.55
N ASP A 425 -4.36 4.09 -7.59
CA ASP A 425 -3.78 4.65 -6.38
C ASP A 425 -4.78 5.51 -5.60
N ALA A 426 -4.39 5.90 -4.39
CA ALA A 426 -5.23 6.68 -3.50
C ALA A 426 -5.68 7.97 -4.22
N PHE A 427 -6.99 8.21 -4.22
CA PHE A 427 -7.53 9.43 -4.80
C PHE A 427 -7.15 10.64 -3.92
N ILE A 428 -6.37 11.57 -4.48
CA ILE A 428 -6.00 12.81 -3.79
C ILE A 428 -6.84 13.95 -4.38
N PRO A 429 -7.89 14.41 -3.67
CA PRO A 429 -8.66 15.57 -4.12
C PRO A 429 -7.78 16.82 -4.21
N MET A 430 -7.86 17.55 -5.33
CA MET A 430 -7.14 18.81 -5.53
C MET A 430 -8.09 19.99 -5.32
N ASN A 431 -7.71 20.93 -4.45
CA ASN A 431 -8.50 22.14 -4.13
C ASN A 431 -9.90 21.89 -3.56
N MET A 432 -10.10 20.75 -2.90
CA MET A 432 -11.37 20.39 -2.26
C MET A 432 -11.10 19.49 -1.05
N TYR A 433 -12.03 19.45 -0.10
CA TYR A 433 -11.97 18.58 1.08
C TYR A 433 -13.32 17.94 1.32
N LEU A 434 -13.33 16.79 2.01
CA LEU A 434 -14.56 16.10 2.35
C LEU A 434 -15.21 16.80 3.55
N ASP A 435 -16.43 17.31 3.39
CA ASP A 435 -17.25 17.69 4.53
C ASP A 435 -17.74 16.42 5.24
N GLY A 436 -17.01 16.00 6.27
CA GLY A 436 -17.32 14.79 7.02
C GLY A 436 -18.66 14.85 7.76
N ALA A 437 -19.14 16.03 8.14
CA ALA A 437 -20.44 16.17 8.82
C ALA A 437 -21.59 16.05 7.81
N GLY A 438 -21.49 16.76 6.68
CA GLY A 438 -22.43 16.64 5.56
C GLY A 438 -22.51 15.22 5.01
N ALA A 439 -21.34 14.58 4.82
CA ALA A 439 -21.23 13.19 4.37
C ALA A 439 -21.97 12.21 5.31
N LYS A 440 -21.76 12.32 6.63
CA LYS A 440 -22.48 11.50 7.63
C LYS A 440 -23.98 11.76 7.64
N ALA A 441 -24.39 13.03 7.52
CA ALA A 441 -25.80 13.41 7.47
C ALA A 441 -26.50 12.82 6.24
N GLU A 442 -25.84 12.83 5.08
CA GLU A 442 -26.36 12.21 3.86
C GLU A 442 -26.52 10.68 4.03
N LEU A 443 -25.52 10.00 4.58
CA LEU A 443 -25.63 8.55 4.83
C LEU A 443 -26.77 8.23 5.79
N ALA A 444 -26.91 9.00 6.87
CA ALA A 444 -28.00 8.84 7.84
C ALA A 444 -29.37 9.09 7.20
N HIS A 445 -29.49 10.08 6.32
CA HIS A 445 -30.71 10.39 5.59
C HIS A 445 -31.19 9.18 4.76
N TRP A 446 -30.32 8.63 3.90
CA TRP A 446 -30.69 7.49 3.05
C TRP A 446 -31.01 6.24 3.86
N LYS A 447 -30.29 6.00 4.96
CA LYS A 447 -30.56 4.89 5.87
C LYS A 447 -31.94 5.02 6.53
N ALA A 448 -32.29 6.23 6.99
CA ALA A 448 -33.59 6.52 7.57
C ALA A 448 -34.72 6.38 6.55
N LEU A 449 -34.51 6.86 5.31
CA LEU A 449 -35.48 6.77 4.22
C LEU A 449 -35.75 5.31 3.84
N ALA A 450 -34.72 4.46 3.76
CA ALA A 450 -34.90 3.02 3.55
C ALA A 450 -35.76 2.39 4.66
N GLY A 451 -35.51 2.73 5.92
CA GLY A 451 -36.32 2.28 7.06
C GLY A 451 -37.77 2.79 7.05
N GLN A 452 -38.02 4.02 6.59
CA GLN A 452 -39.38 4.54 6.40
C GLN A 452 -40.13 3.77 5.31
N ARG A 453 -39.48 3.51 4.17
CA ARG A 453 -40.08 2.78 3.05
C ARG A 453 -40.40 1.33 3.42
N ARG A 454 -39.50 0.62 4.13
CA ARG A 454 -39.79 -0.73 4.65
C ARG A 454 -41.06 -0.77 5.49
N ARG A 455 -41.19 0.14 6.45
CA ARG A 455 -42.38 0.23 7.32
C ARG A 455 -43.65 0.51 6.52
N ARG A 456 -43.60 1.44 5.56
CA ARG A 456 -44.74 1.74 4.68
C ARG A 456 -45.16 0.51 3.87
N ASP A 457 -44.19 -0.20 3.30
CA ASP A 457 -44.45 -1.37 2.47
C ASP A 457 -45.02 -2.54 3.32
N GLU A 458 -44.52 -2.72 4.55
CA GLU A 458 -45.05 -3.68 5.55
C GLU A 458 -46.47 -3.31 6.04
N GLU A 459 -46.75 -2.03 6.24
CA GLU A 459 -48.09 -1.54 6.60
C GLU A 459 -49.08 -1.77 5.45
N PHE A 460 -48.67 -1.48 4.22
CA PHE A 460 -49.48 -1.72 3.04
C PHE A 460 -49.76 -3.21 2.84
N ALA A 461 -48.75 -4.08 3.01
CA ALA A 461 -48.92 -5.54 2.95
C ALA A 461 -49.90 -6.04 4.03
N ARG A 462 -49.75 -5.59 5.28
CA ARG A 462 -50.66 -5.94 6.37
C ARG A 462 -52.09 -5.44 6.12
N GLN A 463 -52.25 -4.28 5.50
CA GLN A 463 -53.57 -3.76 5.13
C GLN A 463 -54.20 -4.62 4.03
N MET A 464 -53.44 -4.96 2.98
CA MET A 464 -53.90 -5.86 1.92
C MET A 464 -54.30 -7.23 2.44
N GLU A 465 -53.56 -7.82 3.39
CA GLU A 465 -53.93 -9.09 4.03
C GLU A 465 -55.24 -8.99 4.81
N ARG A 466 -55.46 -7.90 5.56
CA ARG A 466 -56.72 -7.66 6.28
C ARG A 466 -57.89 -7.52 5.31
N ASP A 467 -57.70 -6.74 4.25
CA ASP A 467 -58.74 -6.52 3.24
C ASP A 467 -59.06 -7.84 2.53
N ALA A 468 -58.06 -8.67 2.19
CA ALA A 468 -58.25 -9.99 1.60
C ALA A 468 -59.02 -10.96 2.51
N MET A 469 -58.75 -10.96 3.82
CA MET A 469 -59.51 -11.77 4.79
C MET A 469 -60.96 -11.31 4.93
N GLY A 470 -61.24 -10.02 4.78
CA GLY A 470 -62.61 -9.48 4.80
C GLY A 470 -63.49 -9.93 3.62
N TYR A 471 -62.89 -10.39 2.52
CA TYR A 471 -63.59 -10.88 1.33
C TYR A 471 -63.79 -12.41 1.29
N GLN A 472 -63.27 -13.17 2.25
CA GLN A 472 -63.72 -14.56 2.48
C GLN A 472 -65.09 -14.57 3.18
N MET A 473 -66.10 -13.96 2.55
CA MET A 473 -67.49 -14.26 2.92
C MET A 473 -67.80 -15.67 2.42
N GLU A 474 -68.09 -16.59 3.35
CA GLU A 474 -68.72 -17.86 3.04
C GLU A 474 -69.97 -17.57 2.20
N VAL A 475 -69.91 -17.86 0.90
CA VAL A 475 -71.11 -17.98 0.09
C VAL A 475 -71.78 -19.27 0.57
N THR A 476 -72.56 -19.19 1.64
CA THR A 476 -73.56 -20.22 1.96
C THR A 476 -74.55 -20.20 0.81
N LEU A 477 -74.32 -21.06 -0.19
CA LEU A 477 -75.30 -21.40 -1.20
C LEU A 477 -76.49 -21.99 -0.44
N GLY A 478 -77.53 -21.16 -0.26
CA GLY A 478 -78.81 -21.59 0.29
C GLY A 478 -79.34 -22.75 -0.53
N GLY A 479 -79.35 -23.94 0.05
CA GLY A 479 -80.01 -25.11 -0.50
C GLY A 479 -81.48 -24.77 -0.75
N SER A 480 -81.87 -24.81 -2.02
CA SER A 480 -83.26 -24.79 -2.43
C SER A 480 -83.82 -26.20 -2.27
N ASN A 481 -84.94 -26.29 -1.54
CA ASN A 481 -85.89 -27.40 -1.36
C ASN A 481 -85.66 -28.71 -2.10
#